data_AF-A0A2H3BE55-F1
#
_entry.id   AF-A0A2H3BE55-F1
#
_cell.length_a   1.000
_cell.length_b   1.000
_cell.length_c   1.000
_cell.angle_alpha   90.00
_cell.angle_beta   90.00
_cell.angle_gamma   90.00
#
_symmetry.space_group_name_H-M   'P 1'
#
loop_
_entity.id
_entity.type
_entity.pdbx_description
1 polymer ?
#
loop_
_entity_poly.entity_id
_entity_poly.type
_entity_poly.pdbx_seq_one_letter_code
_entity_poly.pdbx_strand_id
1 'polypeptide(L)'
;MAQSCAICLSPYDNPVSTPCGHVFCIKCINIHIHMSSDGYKSFCPSCRARFHICQSYALRNVPRQYHQFMLPSLRRIFLATSPNSEVDELKEELKDAKDRISSQSRRLKEQAKEHSLAMSQLTKQLDAERRQNERLNA
;
A
#
# COMPACT_ATOMS: atom_id res chain seq x y z
N MET A 1 -19.05 9.51 20.18
CA MET A 1 -17.62 9.83 19.95
C MET A 1 -17.47 10.24 18.50
N ALA A 2 -16.95 11.43 18.22
CA ALA A 2 -16.84 11.94 16.85
C ALA A 2 -15.84 11.07 16.06
N GLN A 3 -16.33 10.35 15.05
CA GLN A 3 -15.51 9.57 14.12
C GLN A 3 -15.17 10.35 12.84
N SER A 4 -15.46 11.66 12.81
CA SER A 4 -15.33 12.50 11.63
C SER A 4 -14.45 13.71 11.88
N CYS A 5 -13.74 14.12 10.83
CA CYS A 5 -12.88 15.29 10.83
C CYS A 5 -13.72 16.57 10.80
N ALA A 6 -13.47 17.51 11.71
CA ALA A 6 -14.22 18.78 11.75
C ALA A 6 -13.91 19.74 10.58
N ILE A 7 -12.97 19.40 9.69
CA ILE A 7 -12.63 20.19 8.50
C ILE A 7 -13.33 19.65 7.26
N CYS A 8 -13.15 18.36 6.94
CA CYS A 8 -13.75 17.74 5.75
C CYS A 8 -15.08 17.01 6.02
N LEU A 9 -15.53 16.95 7.28
CA LEU A 9 -16.76 16.30 7.74
C LEU A 9 -16.88 14.81 7.39
N SER A 10 -15.78 14.19 6.95
CA SER A 10 -15.69 12.79 6.55
C SER A 10 -15.00 11.95 7.64
N PRO A 11 -15.07 10.61 7.59
CA PRO A 11 -14.26 9.74 8.44
C PRO A 11 -12.78 10.11 8.40
N TYR A 12 -12.08 9.87 9.50
CA TYR A 12 -10.66 10.21 9.59
C TYR A 12 -9.80 9.42 8.58
N ASP A 13 -9.20 10.12 7.62
CA ASP A 13 -8.13 9.61 6.76
C ASP A 13 -6.77 10.02 7.35
N ASN A 14 -5.97 9.03 7.78
CA ASN A 14 -4.66 9.23 8.41
C ASN A 14 -4.69 10.30 9.53
N PRO A 15 -5.39 10.02 10.65
CA PRO A 15 -5.63 11.00 11.70
C PRO A 15 -4.35 11.44 12.42
N VAL A 16 -4.31 12.73 12.75
CA VAL A 16 -3.29 13.35 13.59
C VAL A 16 -3.94 14.14 14.71
N SER A 17 -3.33 14.10 15.89
CA SER A 17 -3.70 14.92 17.04
C SER A 17 -2.85 16.19 17.08
N THR A 18 -3.49 17.32 17.37
CA THR A 18 -2.80 18.57 17.73
C THR A 18 -2.37 18.54 19.20
N PRO A 19 -1.53 19.48 19.67
CA PRO A 19 -1.10 19.51 21.08
C PRO A 19 -2.24 19.75 22.07
N CYS A 20 -3.35 20.35 21.61
CA CYS A 20 -4.56 20.51 22.41
C CYS A 20 -5.49 19.28 22.40
N GLY A 21 -5.09 18.17 21.75
CA GLY A 21 -5.82 16.90 21.76
C GLY A 21 -6.92 16.75 20.70
N HIS A 22 -7.19 17.78 19.89
CA HIS A 22 -8.14 17.66 18.78
C HIS A 22 -7.57 16.88 17.61
N VAL A 23 -8.43 16.14 16.90
CA VAL A 23 -8.03 15.23 15.83
C VAL A 23 -8.58 15.68 14.49
N PHE A 24 -7.73 15.62 13.46
CA PHE A 24 -8.06 15.94 12.07
C PHE A 24 -7.35 14.97 11.13
N CYS A 25 -7.80 14.91 9.86
CA CYS A 25 -7.02 14.25 8.81
C CYS A 25 -5.71 15.03 8.58
N ILE A 26 -4.60 14.32 8.36
CA ILE A 26 -3.29 14.95 8.13
C ILE A 26 -3.30 15.97 6.99
N LYS A 27 -4.01 15.66 5.90
CA LYS A 27 -4.16 16.57 4.75
C LYS A 27 -4.90 17.85 5.13
N CYS A 28 -6.01 17.72 5.85
CA CYS A 28 -6.85 18.85 6.24
C CYS A 28 -6.12 19.84 7.16
N ILE A 29 -5.43 19.34 8.19
CA ILE A 29 -4.70 20.22 9.10
C ILE A 29 -3.47 20.86 8.43
N ASN A 30 -2.79 20.16 7.52
CA ASN A 30 -1.68 20.73 6.75
C ASN A 30 -2.16 21.88 5.86
N ILE A 31 -3.27 21.72 5.14
CA ILE A 31 -3.87 22.81 4.34
C ILE A 31 -4.18 24.01 5.23
N HIS A 32 -4.81 23.79 6.38
CA HIS A 32 -5.11 24.86 7.34
C HIS A 32 -3.84 25.59 7.80
N ILE A 33 -2.78 24.85 8.14
CA ILE A 33 -1.48 25.39 8.54
C ILE A 33 -0.85 26.22 7.42
N HIS A 34 -0.86 25.73 6.18
CA HIS A 34 -0.29 26.44 5.03
C HIS A 34 -1.03 27.75 4.73
N MET A 35 -2.33 27.83 5.04
CA MET A 35 -3.13 29.03 4.82
C MET A 35 -3.01 30.08 5.93
N SER A 36 -2.60 29.72 7.15
CA SER A 36 -2.60 30.59 8.34
C SER A 36 -1.24 31.26 8.63
N SER A 37 -0.53 31.63 7.55
CA SER A 37 0.89 31.96 7.45
C SER A 37 1.54 32.85 8.53
N ASP A 38 2.21 32.21 9.50
CA ASP A 38 3.39 32.73 10.22
C ASP A 38 4.65 31.85 9.97
N GLY A 39 4.54 30.79 9.17
CA GLY A 39 5.59 29.81 8.86
C GLY A 39 5.94 28.84 10.01
N TYR A 40 5.82 29.28 11.26
CA TYR A 40 6.28 28.56 12.45
C TYR A 40 5.20 28.37 13.54
N LYS A 41 4.04 29.02 13.40
CA LYS A 41 2.91 28.93 14.33
C LYS A 41 1.61 28.75 13.55
N SER A 42 0.66 28.04 14.15
CA SER A 42 -0.72 27.96 13.68
C SER A 42 -1.64 27.74 14.88
N PHE A 43 -2.93 27.58 14.64
CA PHE A 43 -3.95 27.40 15.67
C PHE A 43 -4.84 26.20 15.35
N CYS A 44 -5.44 25.63 16.38
CA CYS A 44 -6.38 24.54 16.22
C CYS A 44 -7.70 25.05 15.59
N PRO A 45 -8.22 24.43 14.51
CA PRO A 45 -9.50 24.81 13.93
C PRO A 45 -10.69 24.71 14.90
N SER A 46 -10.65 23.76 15.85
CA SER A 46 -11.75 23.51 16.78
C SER A 46 -11.75 24.43 18.00
N CYS A 47 -10.59 24.66 18.64
CA CYS A 47 -10.52 25.40 19.90
C CYS A 47 -9.62 26.64 19.86
N ARG A 48 -9.05 26.96 18.69
CA ARG A 48 -8.15 28.12 18.46
C ARG A 48 -6.88 28.16 19.31
N ALA A 49 -6.56 27.07 20.04
CA ALA A 49 -5.31 26.94 20.77
C ALA A 49 -4.12 27.04 19.80
N ARG A 50 -3.17 27.93 20.11
CA ARG A 50 -1.96 28.13 19.30
C ARG A 50 -0.95 27.01 19.55
N PHE A 51 -0.26 26.60 18.50
CA PHE A 51 0.85 25.65 18.60
C PHE A 51 1.95 25.97 17.58
N HIS A 52 3.16 25.51 17.89
CA HIS A 52 4.32 25.65 17.00
C HIS A 52 4.29 24.56 15.93
N ILE A 53 4.63 24.90 14.69
CA ILE A 53 4.79 23.90 13.63
C ILE A 53 6.27 23.55 13.57
N CYS A 54 6.63 22.35 14.04
CA CYS A 54 7.96 21.81 13.76
C CYS A 54 7.92 21.28 12.32
N GLN A 55 8.35 22.08 11.35
CA GLN A 55 8.47 21.61 9.98
C GLN A 55 9.46 20.44 9.94
N SER A 56 9.12 19.39 9.20
CA SER A 56 9.90 18.16 9.02
C SER A 56 11.35 18.39 8.57
N TYR A 57 11.69 19.56 8.01
CA TYR A 57 13.05 19.97 7.70
C TYR A 57 13.97 20.10 8.93
N ALA A 58 13.40 20.28 10.12
CA ALA A 58 14.16 20.41 11.37
C ALA A 58 14.99 19.15 11.68
N LEU A 59 14.54 17.96 11.29
CA LEU A 59 15.29 16.72 11.56
C LEU A 59 16.53 16.54 10.68
N ARG A 60 16.59 17.21 9.52
CA ARG A 60 17.76 17.13 8.61
C ARG A 60 19.02 17.69 9.26
N ASN A 61 18.87 18.71 10.09
CA ASN A 61 19.98 19.41 10.75
C ASN A 61 20.19 18.95 12.21
N VAL A 62 19.37 18.00 12.69
CA VAL A 62 19.47 17.47 14.05
C VAL A 62 20.16 16.10 13.98
N PRO A 63 21.24 15.88 14.76
CA PRO A 63 21.87 14.56 14.84
C PRO A 63 20.88 13.46 15.22
N ARG A 64 21.03 12.27 14.61
CA ARG A 64 20.08 11.15 14.73
C ARG A 64 19.80 10.72 16.19
N GLN A 65 20.80 10.85 17.07
CA GLN A 65 20.67 10.54 18.51
C GLN A 65 19.60 11.37 19.23
N TYR A 66 19.27 12.54 18.70
CA TYR A 66 18.28 13.43 19.29
C TYR A 66 16.89 13.29 18.66
N HIS A 67 16.75 12.57 17.55
CA HIS A 67 15.46 12.42 16.84
C HIS A 67 14.36 11.85 17.74
N GLN A 68 14.72 10.95 18.66
CA GLN A 68 13.77 10.37 19.62
C GLN A 68 13.20 11.38 20.64
N PHE A 69 13.91 12.48 20.91
CA PHE A 69 13.47 13.53 21.83
C PHE A 69 12.70 14.64 21.12
N MET A 70 12.67 14.62 19.78
CA MET A 70 11.93 15.58 18.97
C MET A 70 10.49 15.10 18.80
N LEU A 71 9.58 15.64 19.62
CA LEU A 71 8.16 15.37 19.49
C LEU A 71 7.51 16.33 18.49
N PRO A 72 6.96 15.84 17.36
CA PRO A 72 6.24 16.70 16.45
C PRO A 72 4.96 17.22 17.10
N SER A 73 4.59 18.45 16.76
CA SER A 73 3.36 19.07 17.25
C SER A 73 2.11 18.40 16.69
N LEU A 74 2.20 17.82 15.50
CA LEU A 74 1.17 16.96 14.92
C LEU A 74 1.59 15.51 15.11
N ARG A 75 0.90 14.79 15.99
CA ARG A 75 1.21 13.39 16.30
C ARG A 75 0.23 12.49 15.58
N ARG A 76 0.74 11.57 14.75
CA ARG A 76 -0.09 10.50 14.18
C ARG A 76 -0.65 9.64 15.30
N ILE A 77 -1.94 9.35 15.21
CA ILE A 77 -2.64 8.48 16.15
C ILE A 77 -3.29 7.34 15.39
N PHE A 78 -3.38 6.19 16.04
CA PHE A 78 -4.14 5.06 15.54
C PHE A 78 -5.47 5.06 16.28
N LEU A 79 -6.50 5.56 15.63
CA LEU A 79 -7.86 5.31 16.08
C LEU A 79 -8.21 3.88 15.65
N ALA A 80 -8.72 3.08 16.58
CA ALA A 80 -9.50 1.91 16.22
C ALA A 80 -10.81 2.40 15.60
N THR A 81 -10.73 2.97 14.40
CA THR A 81 -11.88 3.06 13.52
C THR A 81 -12.44 1.65 13.39
N SER A 82 -13.75 1.53 13.53
CA SER A 82 -14.52 0.30 13.36
C SER A 82 -13.97 -0.53 12.19
N PRO A 83 -13.93 -1.88 12.27
CA PRO A 83 -13.52 -2.72 11.15
C PRO A 83 -14.19 -2.19 9.88
N ASN A 84 -13.36 -1.70 8.96
CA ASN A 84 -13.85 -1.13 7.72
C ASN A 84 -14.26 -2.35 6.89
N SER A 85 -15.56 -2.66 6.86
CA SER A 85 -16.09 -3.89 6.25
C SER A 85 -15.58 -4.07 4.81
N GLU A 86 -15.43 -2.96 4.09
CA GLU A 86 -14.85 -2.90 2.75
C GLU A 86 -13.39 -3.39 2.69
N VAL A 87 -12.57 -3.09 3.70
CA VAL A 87 -11.17 -3.56 3.77
C VAL A 87 -11.09 -5.05 4.07
N ASP A 88 -11.99 -5.57 4.89
CA ASP A 88 -12.00 -7.00 5.22
C ASP A 88 -12.55 -7.83 4.05
N GLU A 89 -13.58 -7.34 3.36
CA GLU A 89 -14.04 -7.90 2.08
C GLU A 89 -12.91 -7.92 1.03
N LEU A 90 -12.20 -6.80 0.84
CA LEU A 90 -11.07 -6.72 -0.10
C LEU A 90 -9.92 -7.66 0.27
N LYS A 91 -9.66 -7.91 1.55
CA LYS A 91 -8.63 -8.89 1.98
C LYS A 91 -9.04 -10.31 1.64
N GLU A 92 -10.32 -10.63 1.78
CA GLU A 92 -10.86 -11.95 1.44
C GLU A 92 -10.81 -12.18 -0.07
N GLU A 93 -11.25 -11.20 -0.87
CA GLU A 93 -11.10 -11.24 -2.34
C GLU A 93 -9.64 -11.37 -2.77
N LEU A 94 -8.71 -10.67 -2.11
CA LEU A 94 -7.29 -10.75 -2.42
C LEU A 94 -6.72 -12.15 -2.13
N LYS A 95 -7.19 -12.80 -1.07
CA LYS A 95 -6.79 -14.17 -0.72
C LYS A 95 -7.28 -15.14 -1.80
N ASP A 96 -8.55 -15.04 -2.17
CA ASP A 96 -9.15 -15.88 -3.21
C ASP A 96 -8.47 -15.68 -4.58
N ALA A 97 -8.18 -14.44 -4.96
CA ALA A 97 -7.47 -14.14 -6.19
C ALA A 97 -6.06 -14.74 -6.20
N LYS A 98 -5.33 -14.68 -5.08
CA LYS A 98 -4.01 -15.29 -4.95
C LYS A 98 -4.06 -16.82 -5.09
N ASP A 99 -5.04 -17.46 -4.47
CA ASP A 99 -5.22 -18.91 -4.56
C ASP A 99 -5.58 -19.35 -5.99
N ARG A 100 -6.43 -18.57 -6.68
CA ARG A 100 -6.74 -18.78 -8.10
C ARG A 100 -5.50 -18.64 -8.99
N ILE A 101 -4.71 -17.58 -8.81
CA ILE A 101 -3.47 -17.37 -9.58
C ILE A 101 -2.46 -18.50 -9.33
N SER A 102 -2.32 -18.93 -8.08
CA SER A 102 -1.43 -20.04 -7.70
C SER A 102 -1.83 -21.35 -8.41
N SER A 103 -3.13 -21.69 -8.38
CA SER A 103 -3.63 -22.91 -9.02
C SER A 103 -3.51 -22.87 -10.56
N GLN A 104 -3.82 -21.74 -11.19
CA GLN A 104 -3.62 -21.54 -12.63
C GLN A 104 -2.15 -21.65 -13.02
N SER A 105 -1.25 -21.05 -12.24
CA SER A 105 0.20 -21.12 -12.46
C SER A 105 0.72 -22.56 -12.40
N ARG A 106 0.18 -23.39 -11.50
CA ARG A 106 0.53 -24.82 -11.43
C ARG A 106 0.07 -25.57 -12.68
N ARG A 107 -1.17 -25.37 -13.12
CA ARG A 107 -1.73 -26.01 -14.33
C ARG A 107 -0.94 -25.64 -15.59
N LEU A 108 -0.61 -24.37 -15.76
CA LEU A 108 0.19 -23.90 -16.90
C LEU A 108 1.58 -24.54 -16.93
N LYS A 109 2.23 -24.71 -15.77
CA LYS A 109 3.52 -25.43 -15.68
C LYS A 109 3.39 -26.91 -16.04
N GLU A 110 2.30 -27.56 -15.62
CA GLU A 110 2.03 -28.95 -15.95
C GLU A 110 1.84 -29.12 -17.46
N GLN A 111 0.96 -28.32 -18.05
CA GLN A 111 0.73 -28.29 -19.50
C GLN A 111 2.02 -27.99 -20.28
N ALA A 112 2.84 -27.04 -19.83
CA ALA A 112 4.10 -26.72 -20.50
C ALA A 112 5.06 -27.93 -20.54
N LYS A 113 5.10 -28.74 -19.46
CA LYS A 113 5.89 -29.98 -19.43
C LYS A 113 5.31 -31.04 -20.37
N GLU A 114 4.00 -31.22 -20.37
CA GLU A 114 3.31 -32.17 -21.26
C GLU A 114 3.55 -31.81 -22.73
N HIS A 115 3.35 -30.54 -23.10
CA HIS A 115 3.63 -30.04 -24.44
C HIS A 115 5.10 -30.21 -24.84
N SER A 116 6.04 -29.97 -23.92
CA SER A 116 7.47 -30.18 -24.16
C SER A 116 7.78 -31.66 -24.44
N LEU A 117 7.20 -32.58 -23.66
CA LEU A 117 7.37 -34.02 -23.86
C LEU A 117 6.77 -34.48 -25.20
N ALA A 118 5.54 -34.05 -25.50
CA ALA A 118 4.84 -34.37 -26.73
C ALA A 118 5.63 -33.88 -27.96
N MET A 119 6.17 -32.66 -27.91
CA MET A 119 7.02 -32.14 -28.99
C MET A 119 8.31 -32.95 -29.17
N SER A 120 8.94 -33.40 -28.08
CA SER A 120 10.12 -34.27 -28.17
C SER A 120 9.80 -35.65 -28.78
N GLN A 121 8.62 -36.21 -28.47
CA GLN A 121 8.19 -37.49 -29.04
C GLN A 121 7.89 -37.36 -30.53
N LEU A 122 7.19 -36.30 -30.94
CA LEU A 122 6.84 -36.05 -32.33
C LEU A 122 8.09 -35.84 -33.20
N THR A 123 9.08 -35.08 -32.70
CA THR A 123 10.36 -34.90 -33.41
C THR A 123 11.07 -36.24 -33.63
N LYS A 124 11.11 -37.11 -32.61
CA LYS A 124 11.69 -38.46 -32.76
C LYS A 124 10.95 -39.33 -33.77
N GLN A 125 9.63 -39.23 -33.83
CA GLN A 125 8.81 -39.97 -34.81
C GLN A 125 9.11 -39.51 -36.23
N LEU A 126 9.14 -38.20 -36.48
CA LEU A 126 9.48 -37.63 -37.78
C LEU A 126 10.89 -38.03 -38.23
N ASP A 127 11.88 -38.03 -37.33
CA ASP A 127 13.23 -38.49 -37.63
C ASP A 127 13.30 -39.99 -37.95
N ALA A 128 12.43 -40.81 -37.35
CA ALA A 128 12.34 -42.24 -37.64
C ALA A 128 11.69 -42.49 -39.02
N GLU A 129 10.58 -41.82 -39.31
CA GLU A 129 9.90 -41.89 -40.62
C GLU A 129 10.81 -41.43 -41.74
N ARG A 130 11.54 -40.32 -41.53
CA ARG A 130 12.52 -39.83 -42.51
C ARG A 130 13.58 -40.88 -42.82
N ARG A 131 14.16 -41.50 -41.79
CA ARG A 131 15.16 -42.59 -41.96
C ARG A 131 14.58 -43.82 -42.66
N GLN A 132 13.31 -44.13 -42.43
CA GLN A 132 12.64 -45.24 -43.10
C GLN A 132 12.40 -44.93 -44.59
N ASN A 133 11.97 -43.71 -44.92
CA ASN A 133 11.81 -43.28 -46.30
C ASN A 133 13.15 -43.24 -47.06
N GLU A 134 14.23 -42.78 -46.42
CA GLU A 134 15.58 -42.83 -47.01
C GLU A 134 16.01 -44.27 -47.32
N ARG A 135 15.63 -45.26 -46.49
CA ARG A 135 15.91 -46.68 -46.74
C ARG A 135 15.05 -47.32 -47.84
N LEU A 136 13.81 -46.87 -47.99
CA LEU A 136 12.89 -47.39 -49.02
C LEU A 136 13.18 -46.82 -50.42
N ASN A 137 13.81 -45.64 -50.48
CA ASN A 137 14.14 -44.94 -51.72
C ASN A 137 15.59 -45.14 -52.18
N ALA A 138 16.36 -46.00 -51.50
CA ALA A 138 17.73 -46.39 -51.84
C ALA A 138 17.75 -47.76 -52.53
#